data_AF-A0A9E1IXU2-F1
#
_entry.id   AF-A0A9E1IXU2-F1
#
_cell.length_a   1.000
_cell.length_b   1.000
_cell.length_c   1.000
_cell.angle_alpha   90.00
_cell.angle_beta   90.00
_cell.angle_gamma   90.00
#
_symmetry.space_group_name_H-M   'P 1'
#
loop_
_entity.id
_entity.type
_entity.pdbx_description
1 polymer ?
#
loop_
_entity_poly.entity_id
_entity_poly.type
_entity_poly.pdbx_seq_one_letter_code
_entity_poly.pdbx_strand_id
1 'polypeptide(L)'
;MAATFYNITESEMTEFLSAKGFRKIELPNTVELVYGKRVDQNGNPLSLRVYTGINPNGHSRGVGEDAMRVVLFGRKSDGSIVKLGGSKRVNRVQTWKRNLGKRIDSWLDYLPKDSCTKCGSPMIPRKGKNGDFLGCTGYPECKHTARIEN
;
A
#
# COMPACT_ATOMS: atom_id res chain seq x y z
N MET A 1 3.85 -13.56 -25.92
CA MET A 1 5.07 -12.73 -25.83
C MET A 1 5.41 -12.55 -24.36
N ALA A 2 6.66 -12.79 -23.95
CA ALA A 2 7.11 -12.49 -22.59
C ALA A 2 7.07 -10.97 -22.37
N ALA A 3 6.66 -10.53 -21.18
CA ALA A 3 6.60 -9.11 -20.88
C ALA A 3 8.01 -8.53 -20.74
N THR A 4 8.34 -7.53 -21.56
CA THR A 4 9.65 -6.87 -21.54
C THR A 4 9.80 -6.00 -20.30
N PHE A 5 10.97 -6.11 -19.64
CA PHE A 5 11.35 -5.24 -18.54
C PHE A 5 11.37 -3.77 -18.98
N TYR A 6 10.93 -2.88 -18.10
CA TYR A 6 10.93 -1.44 -18.32
C TYR A 6 11.72 -0.75 -17.21
N ASN A 7 12.74 0.01 -17.59
CA ASN A 7 13.58 0.75 -16.65
C ASN A 7 12.87 2.04 -16.21
N ILE A 8 12.27 2.03 -15.03
CA ILE A 8 11.54 3.18 -14.47
C ILE A 8 12.53 4.12 -13.79
N THR A 9 12.56 5.39 -14.17
CA THR A 9 13.41 6.40 -13.53
C THR A 9 12.78 6.93 -12.23
N GLU A 10 13.60 7.56 -11.36
CA GLU A 10 13.09 8.25 -10.19
C GLU A 10 12.10 9.38 -10.56
N SER A 11 12.39 10.17 -11.59
CA SER A 11 11.52 11.26 -12.04
C SER A 11 10.16 10.74 -12.49
N GLU A 12 10.14 9.69 -13.31
CA GLU A 12 8.91 9.07 -13.82
C GLU A 12 8.05 8.48 -12.68
N MET A 13 8.70 7.83 -11.71
CA MET A 13 8.04 7.30 -10.52
C MET A 13 7.47 8.43 -9.66
N THR A 14 8.26 9.49 -9.44
CA THR A 14 7.88 10.64 -8.62
C THR A 14 6.70 11.38 -9.22
N GLU A 15 6.72 11.65 -10.52
CA GLU A 15 5.62 12.31 -11.23
C GLU A 15 4.31 11.52 -11.07
N PHE A 16 4.36 10.21 -11.38
CA PHE A 16 3.19 9.34 -11.29
C PHE A 16 2.59 9.28 -9.87
N LEU A 17 3.43 9.11 -8.85
CA LEU A 17 2.99 8.96 -7.47
C LEU A 17 2.56 10.29 -6.83
N SER A 18 3.23 11.39 -7.16
CA SER A 18 2.87 12.74 -6.70
C SER A 18 1.53 13.18 -7.26
N ALA A 19 1.22 12.85 -8.52
CA ALA A 19 -0.10 13.07 -9.11
C ALA A 19 -1.22 12.33 -8.34
N LYS A 20 -0.90 11.23 -7.65
CA LYS A 20 -1.82 10.50 -6.76
C LYS A 20 -1.73 10.95 -5.29
N GLY A 21 -0.99 12.02 -5.00
CA GLY A 21 -0.82 12.60 -3.67
C GLY A 21 0.04 11.76 -2.73
N PHE A 22 0.96 10.97 -3.26
CA PHE A 22 2.04 10.37 -2.48
C PHE A 22 3.25 11.32 -2.48
N ARG A 23 4.06 11.26 -1.42
CA ARG A 23 5.33 11.99 -1.34
C ARG A 23 6.47 11.02 -1.07
N LYS A 24 7.67 11.32 -1.58
CA LYS A 24 8.87 10.57 -1.23
C LYS A 24 9.07 10.63 0.29
N ILE A 25 9.41 9.50 0.90
CA ILE A 25 9.71 9.40 2.33
C ILE A 25 11.00 8.62 2.52
N GLU A 26 11.76 9.01 3.53
CA GLU A 26 12.94 8.27 3.97
C GLU A 26 12.55 7.36 5.12
N LEU A 27 12.98 6.10 5.03
CA LEU A 27 12.75 5.09 6.05
C LEU A 27 14.09 4.50 6.47
N PRO A 28 14.33 4.31 7.78
CA PRO A 28 15.52 3.60 8.25
C PRO A 28 15.64 2.23 7.57
N ASN A 29 16.88 1.83 7.27
CA ASN A 29 17.21 0.51 6.71
C ASN A 29 16.48 0.17 5.40
N THR A 30 16.06 1.18 4.64
CA THR A 30 15.40 0.98 3.34
C THR A 30 16.30 1.48 2.21
N VAL A 31 16.69 0.56 1.32
CA VAL A 31 17.63 0.83 0.21
C VAL A 31 16.93 1.21 -1.09
N GLU A 32 15.59 1.18 -1.11
CA GLU A 32 14.76 1.51 -2.26
C GLU A 32 14.05 2.86 -2.07
N LEU A 33 13.69 3.53 -3.16
CA LEU A 33 12.82 4.70 -3.10
C LEU A 33 11.43 4.28 -2.57
N VAL A 34 10.96 4.99 -1.55
CA VAL A 34 9.64 4.78 -0.95
C VAL A 34 8.83 6.06 -1.00
N TYR A 35 7.55 5.91 -1.31
CA TYR A 35 6.59 7.01 -1.33
C TYR A 35 5.43 6.70 -0.39
N GLY A 36 5.01 7.67 0.41
CA GLY A 36 3.92 7.53 1.37
C GLY A 36 2.77 8.50 1.10
N LYS A 37 1.55 8.02 1.29
CA LYS A 37 0.32 8.82 1.39
C LYS A 37 -0.29 8.59 2.78
N ARG A 38 -0.62 9.68 3.48
CA ARG A 38 -1.37 9.59 4.74
C ARG A 38 -2.85 9.44 4.44
N VAL A 39 -3.52 8.57 5.19
CA VAL A 39 -4.96 8.37 5.19
C VAL A 39 -5.39 8.36 6.66
N ASP A 40 -6.58 8.85 7.00
CA ASP A 40 -7.07 8.85 8.38
C ASP A 40 -8.39 8.10 8.46
N GLN A 41 -8.57 7.31 9.53
CA GLN A 41 -9.83 6.66 9.86
C GLN A 41 -10.31 7.12 11.23
N ASN A 42 -11.06 8.22 11.26
CA ASN A 42 -11.61 8.83 12.46
C ASN A 42 -10.58 8.91 13.61
N GLY A 43 -9.46 9.59 13.37
CA GLY A 43 -8.37 9.76 14.33
C GLY A 43 -7.36 8.61 14.36
N ASN A 44 -7.54 7.58 13.53
CA ASN A 44 -6.52 6.55 13.34
C ASN A 44 -5.65 6.85 12.12
N PRO A 45 -4.41 7.36 12.30
CA PRO A 45 -3.54 7.68 11.18
C PRO A 45 -3.01 6.40 10.53
N LEU A 46 -3.26 6.29 9.23
CA LEU A 46 -2.76 5.25 8.35
C LEU A 46 -1.73 5.82 7.36
N SER A 47 -0.87 4.94 6.86
CA SER A 47 0.13 5.28 5.85
C SER A 47 0.11 4.21 4.76
N LEU A 48 -0.37 4.58 3.58
CA LEU A 48 -0.24 3.76 2.38
C LEU A 48 1.13 4.06 1.76
N ARG A 49 1.96 3.03 1.59
CA ARG A 49 3.35 3.17 1.13
C ARG A 49 3.59 2.37 -0.13
N VAL A 50 4.29 2.97 -1.09
CA VAL A 50 4.77 2.34 -2.31
C VAL A 50 6.26 2.11 -2.19
N TYR A 51 6.66 0.84 -2.16
CA TYR A 51 8.03 0.37 -2.24
C TYR A 51 8.32 0.08 -3.71
N THR A 52 9.24 0.81 -4.33
CA THR A 52 9.42 0.83 -5.78
C THR A 52 10.41 -0.24 -6.29
N GLY A 53 11.26 -0.72 -5.38
CA GLY A 53 12.48 -1.49 -5.59
C GLY A 53 13.53 -0.75 -6.42
N ILE A 54 13.32 0.53 -6.74
CA ILE A 54 14.30 1.35 -7.45
C ILE A 54 15.30 1.80 -6.38
N ASN A 55 16.54 1.38 -6.51
CA ASN A 55 17.58 1.85 -5.59
C ASN A 55 17.99 3.27 -5.98
N PRO A 56 18.20 4.20 -5.01
CA PRO A 56 18.68 5.55 -5.29
C PRO A 56 20.00 5.56 -6.09
N ASN A 57 20.79 4.50 -5.95
CA ASN A 57 22.10 4.34 -6.60
C ASN A 57 22.05 3.45 -7.86
N GLY A 58 20.86 3.03 -8.33
CA GLY A 58 20.68 2.32 -9.61
C GLY A 58 20.96 0.80 -9.63
N HIS A 59 21.50 0.19 -8.57
CA HIS A 59 21.73 -1.26 -8.53
C HIS A 59 20.43 -2.04 -8.30
N SER A 60 19.81 -2.61 -9.33
CA SER A 60 18.63 -3.47 -9.18
C SER A 60 19.01 -4.87 -8.66
N ARG A 61 18.15 -5.50 -7.84
CA ARG A 61 18.33 -6.92 -7.46
C ARG A 61 17.99 -7.81 -8.68
N GLY A 62 18.36 -9.10 -8.61
CA GLY A 62 18.24 -10.03 -9.73
C GLY A 62 16.83 -10.09 -10.35
N VAL A 63 16.76 -10.51 -11.63
CA VAL A 63 15.51 -10.65 -12.39
C VAL A 63 14.51 -11.51 -11.61
N GLY A 64 13.33 -10.96 -11.29
CA GLY A 64 12.27 -11.62 -10.52
C GLY A 64 12.17 -11.21 -9.05
N GLU A 65 13.20 -10.55 -8.50
CA GLU A 65 13.18 -9.95 -7.16
C GLU A 65 12.67 -8.51 -7.18
N ASP A 66 12.79 -7.85 -8.32
CA ASP A 66 12.46 -6.44 -8.55
C ASP A 66 10.99 -6.23 -8.92
N ALA A 67 10.17 -6.01 -7.89
CA ALA A 67 8.77 -5.67 -8.05
C ALA A 67 8.32 -4.60 -7.06
N MET A 68 7.39 -3.76 -7.50
CA MET A 68 6.80 -2.73 -6.67
C MET A 68 5.72 -3.31 -5.77
N ARG A 69 5.59 -2.77 -4.55
CA ARG A 69 4.62 -3.21 -3.55
C ARG A 69 3.88 -2.02 -2.98
N VAL A 70 2.57 -2.16 -2.82
CA VAL A 70 1.73 -1.19 -2.08
C VAL A 70 1.38 -1.82 -0.74
N VAL A 71 1.73 -1.14 0.36
CA VAL A 71 1.61 -1.69 1.71
C VAL A 71 0.94 -0.66 2.61
N LEU A 72 -0.11 -1.06 3.32
CA LEU A 72 -0.80 -0.23 4.29
C LEU A 72 -0.20 -0.46 5.68
N PHE A 73 0.10 0.63 6.37
CA PHE A 73 0.56 0.64 7.75
C PHE A 73 -0.40 1.44 8.63
N GLY A 74 -0.52 1.01 9.88
CA GLY A 74 -1.17 1.75 10.95
C GLY A 74 -0.19 2.04 12.08
N ARG A 75 -0.66 2.81 13.06
CA ARG A 75 0.07 3.11 14.29
C ARG A 75 -0.66 2.47 15.48
N LYS A 76 0.08 1.78 16.34
CA LYS A 76 -0.42 1.29 17.64
C LYS A 76 -0.42 2.42 18.67
N SER A 77 -1.09 2.17 19.80
CA SER A 77 -1.14 3.10 20.94
C SER A 77 0.24 3.43 21.52
N ASP A 78 1.16 2.46 21.52
CA ASP A 78 2.57 2.64 21.92
C ASP A 78 3.41 3.44 20.89
N GLY A 79 2.80 3.90 19.81
CA GLY A 79 3.43 4.66 18.76
C GLY A 79 4.13 3.82 17.69
N SER A 80 4.22 2.49 17.86
CA SER A 80 4.84 1.58 16.89
C SER A 80 4.05 1.52 15.58
N ILE A 81 4.78 1.36 14.48
CA ILE A 81 4.21 1.24 13.13
C ILE A 81 4.06 -0.24 12.79
N VAL A 82 2.84 -0.64 12.41
CA VAL A 82 2.54 -2.03 12.08
C VAL A 82 1.98 -2.16 10.68
N LYS A 83 2.41 -3.20 9.97
CA LYS A 83 1.86 -3.56 8.66
C LYS A 83 0.46 -4.11 8.84
N LEU A 84 -0.51 -3.50 8.16
CA LEU A 84 -1.91 -3.90 8.18
C LEU A 84 -2.27 -4.78 6.99
N GLY A 85 -1.66 -4.53 5.83
CA GLY A 85 -1.88 -5.33 4.63
C GLY A 85 -0.95 -4.94 3.49
N GLY A 86 -0.94 -5.75 2.42
CA GLY A 86 -0.15 -5.46 1.23
C GLY A 86 -0.80 -5.99 -0.05
N SER A 87 -0.56 -5.30 -1.16
CA SER A 87 -1.01 -5.71 -2.49
C SER A 87 -0.16 -6.86 -3.04
N LYS A 88 -0.67 -7.51 -4.08
CA LYS A 88 0.19 -8.30 -4.97
C LYS A 88 1.29 -7.42 -5.56
N ARG A 89 2.45 -8.03 -5.82
CA ARG A 89 3.60 -7.40 -6.49
C ARG A 89 3.19 -6.86 -7.87
N VAL A 90 3.84 -5.78 -8.28
CA VAL A 90 3.69 -5.18 -9.61
C VAL A 90 5.03 -5.23 -10.33
N ASN A 91 5.07 -5.94 -11.45
CA ASN A 91 6.28 -6.08 -12.25
C ASN A 91 6.60 -4.77 -12.98
N ARG A 92 7.89 -4.47 -13.14
CA ARG A 92 8.38 -3.32 -13.92
C ARG A 92 8.39 -3.65 -15.41
N VAL A 93 7.22 -3.55 -16.02
CA VAL A 93 7.01 -3.75 -17.45
C VAL A 93 6.31 -2.51 -18.01
N GLN A 94 6.19 -2.37 -19.32
CA GLN A 94 5.60 -1.15 -19.92
C GLN A 94 4.24 -0.74 -19.32
N THR A 95 3.41 -1.69 -18.89
CA THR A 95 2.11 -1.42 -18.27
C THR A 95 2.16 -1.13 -16.76
N TRP A 96 3.33 -0.82 -16.20
CA TRP A 96 3.51 -0.67 -14.75
C TRP A 96 2.63 0.44 -14.16
N LYS A 97 2.47 1.59 -14.83
CA LYS A 97 1.63 2.71 -14.35
C LYS A 97 0.19 2.26 -14.12
N ARG A 98 -0.38 1.58 -15.11
CA ARG A 98 -1.72 0.98 -15.03
C ARG A 98 -1.82 -0.03 -13.90
N ASN A 99 -0.84 -0.94 -13.80
CA ASN A 99 -0.89 -2.03 -12.83
C ASN A 99 -0.69 -1.54 -11.39
N LEU A 100 0.23 -0.60 -11.16
CA LEU A 100 0.48 0.03 -9.88
C LEU A 100 -0.69 0.93 -9.48
N GLY A 101 -1.22 1.72 -10.41
CA GLY A 101 -2.43 2.51 -10.23
C GLY A 101 -3.57 1.64 -9.71
N LYS A 102 -3.87 0.52 -10.38
CA LYS A 102 -4.88 -0.45 -9.90
C LYS A 102 -4.62 -0.98 -8.48
N ARG A 103 -3.36 -1.12 -8.05
CA ARG A 103 -3.05 -1.53 -6.66
C ARG A 103 -3.30 -0.41 -5.66
N ILE A 104 -2.98 0.82 -6.03
CA ILE A 104 -3.22 2.01 -5.20
C ILE A 104 -4.72 2.26 -5.07
N ASP A 105 -5.43 2.29 -6.19
CA ASP A 105 -6.86 2.60 -6.27
C ASP A 105 -7.66 1.53 -5.51
N SER A 106 -7.31 0.24 -5.65
CA SER A 106 -7.89 -0.86 -4.85
C SER A 106 -7.70 -0.70 -3.32
N TRP A 107 -6.73 0.07 -2.85
CA TRP A 107 -6.66 0.39 -1.42
C TRP A 107 -7.51 1.61 -1.11
N LEU A 108 -7.38 2.69 -1.89
CA LEU A 108 -8.03 3.97 -1.59
C LEU A 108 -9.55 3.91 -1.74
N ASP A 109 -10.06 3.18 -2.72
CA ASP A 109 -11.49 3.08 -3.01
C ASP A 109 -12.23 2.25 -1.94
N TYR A 110 -11.52 1.31 -1.29
CA TYR A 110 -12.11 0.39 -0.32
C TYR A 110 -11.64 0.62 1.12
N LEU A 111 -10.86 1.66 1.37
CA LEU A 111 -10.54 2.08 2.73
C LEU A 111 -11.68 2.98 3.23
N PRO A 112 -12.44 2.56 4.26
CA PRO A 112 -13.50 3.38 4.80
C PRO A 112 -12.91 4.63 5.46
N LYS A 113 -13.71 5.69 5.58
CA LYS A 113 -13.35 6.88 6.37
C LYS A 113 -13.55 6.67 7.86
N ASP A 114 -14.50 5.82 8.22
CA ASP A 114 -14.81 5.51 9.61
C ASP A 114 -14.00 4.33 10.13
N SER A 115 -13.75 4.34 11.44
CA SER A 115 -13.12 3.24 12.16
C SER A 115 -14.15 2.19 12.59
N CYS A 116 -13.66 1.09 13.16
CA CYS A 116 -14.48 0.01 13.66
C CYS A 116 -15.47 0.50 14.72
N THR A 117 -16.76 0.33 14.48
CA THR A 117 -17.84 0.75 15.40
C THR A 117 -17.81 0.04 16.75
N LYS A 118 -17.11 -1.10 16.87
CA LYS A 118 -17.00 -1.86 18.11
C LYS A 118 -15.83 -1.47 19.01
N CYS A 119 -14.70 -1.08 18.43
CA CYS A 119 -13.47 -0.87 19.20
C CYS A 119 -12.67 0.37 18.78
N GLY A 120 -13.15 1.14 17.80
CA GLY A 120 -12.50 2.34 17.30
C GLY A 120 -11.22 2.11 16.50
N SER A 121 -10.75 0.87 16.34
CA SER A 121 -9.55 0.55 15.54
C SER A 121 -9.84 0.67 14.03
N PRO A 122 -8.81 0.86 13.18
CA PRO A 122 -8.99 0.85 11.73
C PRO A 122 -9.72 -0.38 11.18
N MET A 123 -10.44 -0.19 10.08
CA MET A 123 -10.99 -1.27 9.26
C MET A 123 -10.34 -1.27 7.89
N ILE A 124 -9.92 -2.44 7.42
CA ILE A 124 -9.23 -2.60 6.15
C ILE A 124 -9.94 -3.62 5.25
N PRO A 125 -9.85 -3.46 3.91
CA PRO A 125 -10.34 -4.48 3.00
C PRO A 125 -9.50 -5.77 3.13
N ARG A 126 -10.20 -6.90 3.23
CA ARG A 126 -9.64 -8.25 3.32
C ARG A 126 -10.36 -9.16 2.33
N LYS A 127 -9.70 -10.25 1.92
CA LYS A 127 -10.28 -11.25 1.05
C LYS A 127 -10.83 -12.40 1.87
N GLY A 128 -12.08 -12.78 1.62
CA GLY A 128 -12.74 -13.94 2.23
C GLY A 128 -13.21 -14.94 1.16
N LYS A 129 -13.72 -16.09 1.63
CA LYS A 129 -14.31 -17.12 0.75
C LYS A 129 -15.49 -16.59 -0.07
N ASN A 130 -16.28 -15.67 0.53
CA ASN A 130 -17.52 -15.15 -0.06
C ASN A 130 -17.32 -13.76 -0.73
N GLY A 131 -16.08 -13.39 -1.02
CA GLY A 131 -15.72 -12.07 -1.55
C GLY A 131 -14.94 -11.21 -0.57
N ASP A 132 -14.68 -9.98 -0.99
CA ASP A 132 -13.92 -9.00 -0.21
C ASP A 132 -14.83 -8.37 0.88
N PHE A 133 -14.27 -8.09 2.05
CA PHE A 133 -14.99 -7.54 3.21
C PHE A 133 -14.10 -6.60 4.02
N LEU A 134 -14.68 -5.73 4.84
CA LEU A 134 -13.95 -4.91 5.79
C LEU A 134 -13.71 -5.70 7.08
N GLY A 135 -12.45 -5.85 7.49
CA GLY A 135 -12.09 -6.50 8.75
C GLY A 135 -11.36 -5.54 9.69
N CYS A 136 -11.73 -5.57 10.97
CA CYS A 136 -11.04 -4.82 12.01
C CYS A 136 -9.54 -5.18 12.06
N THR A 137 -8.69 -4.18 12.32
CA THR A 137 -7.25 -4.40 12.52
C THR A 137 -6.91 -4.87 13.94
N GLY A 138 -7.83 -4.71 14.90
CA GLY A 138 -7.70 -5.21 16.26
C GLY A 138 -8.02 -6.71 16.42
N TYR A 139 -7.90 -7.51 15.36
CA TYR A 139 -8.03 -8.98 15.46
C TYR A 139 -6.75 -9.56 16.10
N PRO A 140 -6.83 -10.58 16.98
CA PRO A 140 -8.00 -11.43 17.30
C PRO A 140 -9.00 -10.89 18.33
N GLU A 141 -8.70 -9.79 19.02
CA GLU A 141 -9.47 -9.24 20.13
C GLU A 141 -10.83 -8.68 19.66
N CYS A 142 -10.86 -8.08 18.47
CA CYS A 142 -12.05 -7.61 17.79
C CYS A 142 -12.25 -8.34 16.47
N LYS A 143 -13.27 -9.20 16.42
CA LYS A 143 -13.65 -9.97 15.22
C LYS A 143 -14.71 -9.26 14.35
N HIS A 144 -14.89 -7.95 14.54
CA HIS A 144 -15.89 -7.21 13.76
C HIS A 144 -15.51 -7.18 12.28
N THR A 145 -16.50 -7.46 11.45
CA THR A 145 -16.44 -7.34 10.00
C THR A 145 -17.64 -6.54 9.50
N ALA A 146 -17.46 -5.88 8.36
CA ALA A 146 -18.51 -5.16 7.65
C ALA A 146 -18.43 -5.48 6.16
N ARG A 147 -19.51 -5.22 5.43
CA ARG A 147 -19.51 -5.32 3.96
C ARG A 147 -18.77 -4.11 3.39
N ILE A 148 -18.15 -4.31 2.22
CA ILE A 148 -17.66 -3.18 1.43
C ILE A 148 -18.89 -2.61 0.70
N GLU A 149 -19.21 -1.35 0.96
CA GLU A 149 -20.22 -0.61 0.22
C GLU A 149 -19.54 0.06 -0.99
N ASN A 150 -20.16 -0.04 -2.16
CA ASN A 150 -19.68 0.57 -3.41
C ASN A 150 -20.35 1.92 -3.64
#